data_AF-A0A852EE74-F1
#
_entry.id   AF-A0A852EE74-F1
#
_cell.length_a   1.000
_cell.length_b   1.000
_cell.length_c   1.000
_cell.angle_alpha   90.00
_cell.angle_beta   90.00
_cell.angle_gamma   90.00
#
_symmetry.space_group_name_H-M   'P 1'
#
loop_
_entity.id
_entity.type
_entity.pdbx_description
1 polymer ?
#
loop_
_entity_poly.entity_id
_entity_poly.type
_entity_poly.pdbx_seq_one_letter_code
_entity_poly.pdbx_strand_id
1 'polypeptide(L)' 'VLGPHHVKFRSLSMVSECLFSLVNGDDMFATFAALRPSGALVWLFSQVYLYSFSALFIYMVLSLFIALITGSYDTIK' A
#
# COMPACT_ATOMS: atom_id res chain seq x y z
N VAL A 1 -11.74 4.64 -13.54
CA VAL A 1 -11.77 6.11 -13.38
C VAL A 1 -10.38 6.77 -13.53
N LEU A 2 -9.25 6.10 -13.22
CA LEU A 2 -7.88 6.64 -13.47
C LEU A 2 -7.17 6.10 -14.73
N GLY A 3 -7.82 5.21 -15.48
CA GLY A 3 -7.24 4.52 -16.65
C GLY A 3 -6.79 5.41 -17.83
N PRO A 4 -7.42 6.56 -18.15
CA PRO A 4 -7.06 7.30 -19.37
C PRO A 4 -5.78 8.15 -19.30
N HIS A 5 -5.23 8.42 -18.10
CA HIS A 5 -4.25 9.51 -17.91
C HIS A 5 -2.88 9.09 -17.38
N HIS A 6 -2.61 7.79 -17.16
CA HIS A 6 -1.34 7.38 -16.56
C HIS A 6 -0.84 6.02 -17.06
N VAL A 7 0.37 6.00 -17.61
CA VAL A 7 1.01 4.81 -18.22
C VAL A 7 1.32 3.70 -17.20
N LYS A 8 1.38 4.03 -15.90
CA LYS A 8 1.60 3.08 -14.78
C LYS A 8 0.32 2.47 -14.17
N PHE A 9 -0.87 2.85 -14.62
CA PHE A 9 -2.16 2.28 -14.16
C PHE A 9 -2.82 1.40 -15.23
N ARG A 10 -2.03 0.83 -16.16
CA ARG A 10 -2.53 0.05 -17.31
C ARG A 10 -3.00 -1.36 -16.92
N SER A 11 -2.61 -1.87 -15.75
CA SER A 11 -3.07 -3.14 -15.18
C SER A 11 -3.19 -3.05 -13.66
N LEU A 12 -4.25 -3.64 -13.10
CA LEU A 12 -4.41 -3.86 -11.64
C LEU A 12 -3.15 -4.50 -11.01
N SER A 13 -2.40 -5.27 -11.80
CA SER A 13 -1.19 -5.99 -11.41
C SER A 13 -0.06 -5.08 -10.92
N MET A 14 0.24 -3.98 -11.62
CA MET A 14 1.32 -3.07 -11.21
C MET A 14 0.96 -2.31 -9.92
N VAL A 15 -0.33 -2.00 -9.76
CA VAL A 15 -0.86 -1.38 -8.53
C VAL A 15 -0.76 -2.37 -7.36
N SER A 16 -1.10 -3.64 -7.57
CA SER A 16 -0.96 -4.65 -6.51
C SER A 16 0.50 -4.92 -6.14
N GLU A 17 1.42 -4.95 -7.10
CA GLU A 17 2.86 -5.10 -6.84
C GLU A 17 3.41 -3.93 -6.01
N CYS A 18 3.04 -2.71 -6.37
CA CYS A 18 3.44 -1.51 -5.63
C CYS A 18 2.83 -1.46 -4.22
N LEU A 19 1.55 -1.81 -4.06
CA LEU A 19 0.93 -1.85 -2.73
C LEU A 19 1.56 -2.95 -1.86
N PHE A 20 1.91 -4.09 -2.45
CA PHE A 20 2.57 -5.18 -1.74
C PHE A 20 4.00 -4.80 -1.33
N SER A 21 4.80 -4.20 -2.21
CA SER A 21 6.14 -3.72 -1.88
C SER A 21 6.08 -2.68 -0.74
N LEU A 22 5.10 -1.78 -0.80
CA LEU A 22 4.93 -0.70 0.16
C LEU A 22 4.50 -1.21 1.56
N VAL A 23 3.64 -2.23 1.62
CA VAL A 23 3.31 -2.92 2.90
C VAL A 23 4.54 -3.59 3.51
N ASN A 24 5.48 -4.07 2.69
CA ASN A 24 6.75 -4.63 3.14
C ASN A 24 7.83 -3.56 3.41
N GLY A 25 7.53 -2.27 3.20
CA GLY A 25 8.46 -1.15 3.42
C GLY A 25 9.43 -0.90 2.26
N ASP A 26 9.22 -1.51 1.10
CA ASP A 26 10.07 -1.36 -0.08
C ASP A 26 9.59 -0.21 -0.98
N ASP A 27 10.55 0.63 -1.41
CA ASP A 27 10.37 1.73 -2.37
C ASP A 27 9.26 2.77 -2.06
N MET A 28 9.05 3.10 -0.76
CA MET A 28 8.05 4.10 -0.36
C MET A 28 8.31 5.49 -1.00
N PHE A 29 9.54 6.01 -0.91
CA PHE A 29 9.89 7.35 -1.43
C PHE A 29 9.76 7.43 -2.95
N ALA A 30 10.21 6.41 -3.68
CA ALA A 30 10.11 6.34 -5.13
C ALA A 30 8.64 6.32 -5.60
N THR A 31 7.76 5.66 -4.84
CA THR A 31 6.32 5.65 -5.10
C THR A 31 5.73 7.06 -4.96
N PHE A 32 6.01 7.75 -3.84
CA PHE A 32 5.57 9.13 -3.62
C PHE A 32 6.15 10.12 -4.65
N ALA A 33 7.39 9.92 -5.11
CA ALA A 33 8.01 10.75 -6.14
C ALA A 33 7.44 10.48 -7.55
N ALA A 34 6.98 9.25 -7.81
CA ALA A 34 6.37 8.87 -9.09
C ALA A 34 4.93 9.39 -9.27
N LEU A 35 4.30 9.87 -8.19
CA LEU A 35 3.02 10.58 -8.24
C LEU A 35 3.22 11.97 -8.85
N ARG A 36 3.36 12.01 -10.18
CA ARG A 36 3.44 13.27 -10.93
C ARG A 36 2.15 14.08 -10.77
N PRO A 37 2.24 15.41 -10.65
CA PRO A 37 1.10 16.28 -10.40
C PRO A 37 0.30 16.47 -11.69
N SER A 38 -0.60 15.53 -12.00
CA SER A 38 -1.64 15.75 -13.02
C SER A 38 -2.76 16.67 -12.50
N GLY A 39 -2.80 16.93 -11.19
CA GLY A 39 -3.72 17.86 -10.54
C GLY A 39 -3.61 17.78 -9.01
N ALA A 40 -3.73 18.93 -8.33
CA ALA A 40 -3.56 19.02 -6.88
C ALA A 40 -4.53 18.12 -6.09
N LEU A 41 -5.74 17.93 -6.60
CA LEU A 41 -6.78 17.12 -5.98
C LEU A 41 -6.49 15.61 -6.10
N VAL A 42 -5.97 15.19 -7.26
CA VAL A 42 -5.51 13.80 -7.48
C VAL A 42 -4.27 13.49 -6.65
N TRP A 43 -3.36 14.47 -6.51
CA TRP A 43 -2.18 14.34 -5.67
C TRP A 43 -2.55 14.16 -4.20
N LEU A 44 -3.43 15.03 -3.66
CA LEU A 44 -3.88 14.96 -2.27
C LEU A 44 -4.62 13.63 -1.99
N PHE A 45 -5.54 13.24 -2.88
CA PHE A 45 -6.27 11.98 -2.74
C PHE A 45 -5.32 10.78 -2.69
N SER A 46 -4.31 10.77 -3.57
CA SER A 46 -3.36 9.68 -3.64
C SER A 46 -2.44 9.61 -2.43
N GLN A 47 -2.02 10.75 -1.87
CA GLN A 47 -1.28 10.77 -0.60
C GLN A 47 -2.12 10.19 0.53
N VAL A 48 -3.35 10.67 0.71
CA VAL A 48 -4.26 10.18 1.75
C VAL A 48 -4.50 8.67 1.60
N TYR A 49 -4.72 8.21 0.37
CA TYR A 49 -4.90 6.80 0.06
C TYR A 49 -3.67 5.97 0.48
N LEU A 50 -2.47 6.35 0.03
CA LEU A 50 -1.26 5.60 0.35
C LEU A 50 -0.93 5.62 1.84
N TYR A 51 -1.06 6.76 2.52
CA TYR A 51 -0.81 6.84 3.97
C TYR A 51 -1.80 5.99 4.77
N SER A 52 -3.10 6.10 4.47
CA SER A 52 -4.13 5.32 5.17
C SER A 52 -3.99 3.82 4.91
N PHE A 53 -3.73 3.42 3.67
CA PHE A 53 -3.50 2.03 3.29
C PHE A 53 -2.28 1.44 4.00
N SER A 54 -1.15 2.14 3.97
CA SER A 54 0.10 1.68 4.62
C SER A 54 -0.08 1.54 6.12
N ALA A 55 -0.66 2.55 6.77
CA ALA A 55 -0.85 2.53 8.22
C ALA A 55 -1.78 1.39 8.65
N LEU A 56 -2.89 1.18 7.92
CA LEU A 56 -3.83 0.09 8.23
C LEU A 56 -3.17 -1.28 8.06
N PHE A 57 -2.51 -1.53 6.93
CA PHE A 57 -1.96 -2.85 6.64
C PHE A 57 -0.72 -3.18 7.49
N ILE A 58 0.18 -2.22 7.69
CA ILE A 58 1.41 -2.45 8.47
C ILE A 58 1.10 -2.57 9.96
N TYR A 59 0.27 -1.69 10.52
CA TYR A 59 0.08 -1.64 11.97
C TYR A 59 -1.10 -2.46 12.49
N MET A 60 -2.16 -2.64 11.70
CA MET A 60 -3.31 -3.43 12.16
C MET A 60 -3.26 -4.85 11.61
N VAL A 61 -3.16 -4.99 10.29
CA VAL A 61 -3.28 -6.31 9.64
C VAL A 61 -2.06 -7.18 9.95
N LEU A 62 -0.84 -6.68 9.75
CA LEU A 62 0.37 -7.46 10.03
C LEU A 62 0.48 -7.84 11.52
N SER A 63 0.15 -6.91 12.42
CA SER A 63 0.12 -7.17 13.86
C SER A 63 -0.90 -8.24 14.24
N LEU A 64 -2.07 -8.25 13.60
CA LEU A 64 -3.07 -9.31 13.80
C LEU A 64 -2.56 -10.67 13.32
N PHE A 65 -1.91 -10.73 12.16
CA PHE A 65 -1.31 -11.97 11.66
C PHE A 65 -0.24 -12.53 12.60
N ILE A 66 0.63 -11.67 13.12
CA ILE A 66 1.63 -12.06 14.12
C ILE A 66 0.92 -12.59 15.38
N ALA A 67 -0.09 -11.88 15.89
CA ALA A 67 -0.84 -12.30 17.06
C ALA A 67 -1.54 -13.66 16.87
N LEU A 68 -2.10 -13.94 15.68
CA LEU A 68 -2.72 -15.23 15.35
C LEU A 68 -1.69 -16.36 15.32
N ILE A 69 -0.52 -16.13 14.70
CA ILE A 69 0.55 -17.14 14.64
C ILE A 69 1.07 -17.41 16.05
N THR A 70 1.38 -16.37 16.83
CA THR A 70 1.84 -16.51 18.22
C THR A 70 0.80 -17.20 19.09
N GLY A 71 -0.47 -16.81 19.01
CA GLY A 71 -1.54 -17.45 19.78
C GLY A 71 -1.76 -18.93 19.41
N SER A 72 -1.62 -19.27 18.12
CA SER A 72 -1.69 -20.67 17.68
C SER A 72 -0.48 -21.48 18.15
N TYR A 73 0.71 -20.88 18.11
CA TYR A 73 1.95 -21.50 18.61
C TYR A 73 1.87 -21.78 20.12
N ASP A 74 1.37 -20.82 20.90
CA ASP A 74 1.18 -20.97 22.35
C ASP A 74 0.10 -22.01 22.71
N THR A 75 -0.84 -22.29 21.80
CA THR A 75 -1.89 -23.32 22.01
C THR A 75 -1.38 -24.74 21.74
N ILE A 76 -0.41 -24.88 20.83
CA ILE A 76 0.17 -26.19 20.45
C ILE A 76 1.28 -26.62 21.41
N LYS A 77 1.97 -25.67 22.04
CA LYS A 77 3.02 -25.91 23.03
C LYS A 77 2.45 -26.36 24.37
#